data_AF-A0A520NHW5-F1
#
_entry.id   AF-A0A520NHW5-F1
#
_cell.length_a   1.000
_cell.length_b   1.000
_cell.length_c   1.000
_cell.angle_alpha   90.00
_cell.angle_beta   90.00
_cell.angle_gamma   90.00
#
_symmetry.space_group_name_H-M   'P 1'
#
loop_
_entity.id
_entity.type
_entity.pdbx_description
1 polymer ?
#
loop_
_entity_poly.entity_id
_entity_poly.type
_entity_poly.pdbx_seq_one_letter_code
_entity_poly.pdbx_strand_id
1 'polypeptide(L)'
;MLLSPQAGLSWSAPQSVHIWLFLALGSLSAIGHALTIVAFRFAEASRLAPMVYVEILVTTFVGYLVFSEVPDGYTILGGGLIVVGGYVSLGIRPVVRGSS
;
A
#
# COMPACT_ATOMS: atom_id res chain seq x y z
N MET A 1 23.09 -18.02 7.11
CA MET A 1 24.50 -17.91 7.56
C MET A 1 25.50 -18.56 6.62
N LEU A 2 25.15 -19.58 5.80
CA LEU A 2 26.05 -20.17 4.79
C LEU A 2 26.26 -19.32 3.51
N LEU A 3 25.48 -18.25 3.34
CA LEU A 3 25.52 -17.34 2.18
C LEU A 3 26.30 -16.03 2.45
N SER A 4 26.77 -15.81 3.69
CA SER A 4 27.50 -14.59 4.04
C SER A 4 28.89 -14.45 3.41
N PRO A 5 29.68 -15.51 3.13
CA PRO A 5 30.97 -15.32 2.47
C PRO A 5 30.84 -14.91 1.01
N GLN A 6 29.78 -15.35 0.30
CA GLN A 6 29.55 -15.01 -1.11
C GLN A 6 29.18 -13.53 -1.29
N ALA A 7 28.50 -12.93 -0.31
CA ALA A 7 28.07 -11.53 -0.34
C ALA A 7 29.26 -10.54 -0.34
N GLY A 8 30.41 -10.92 0.23
CA GLY A 8 31.61 -10.10 0.21
C GLY A 8 32.37 -10.13 -1.12
N LEU A 9 32.29 -11.23 -1.87
CA LEU A 9 32.99 -11.42 -3.15
C LEU A 9 32.21 -10.87 -4.36
N SER A 10 30.88 -10.77 -4.26
CA SER A 10 30.01 -10.21 -5.31
C SER A 10 29.63 -8.75 -5.08
N TRP A 11 30.27 -8.06 -4.12
CA TRP A 11 29.99 -6.65 -3.86
C TRP A 11 30.49 -5.78 -5.03
N SER A 12 29.57 -5.45 -5.93
CA SER A 12 29.76 -4.40 -6.93
C SER A 12 29.29 -3.08 -6.34
N ALA A 13 30.14 -2.05 -6.35
CA ALA A 13 29.71 -0.70 -5.98
C ALA A 13 28.52 -0.29 -6.87
N PRO A 14 27.38 0.16 -6.29
CA PRO A 14 26.20 0.51 -7.07
C PRO A 14 26.57 1.63 -8.06
N GLN A 15 26.30 1.38 -9.34
CA GLN A 15 26.51 2.35 -10.41
C GLN A 15 25.80 3.67 -10.06
N SER A 16 26.38 4.83 -10.38
CA SER A 16 25.91 6.16 -9.95
C SER A 16 24.43 6.46 -10.27
N VAL A 17 23.85 5.80 -11.28
CA VAL A 17 22.41 5.86 -11.60
C VAL A 17 21.50 5.25 -10.52
N HIS A 18 21.96 4.20 -9.82
CA HIS A 18 21.19 3.53 -8.77
C HIS A 18 21.05 4.40 -7.53
N ILE A 19 22.04 5.25 -7.25
CA ILE A 19 22.02 6.17 -6.09
C ILE A 19 20.83 7.13 -6.21
N TRP A 20 20.60 7.68 -7.40
CA TRP A 20 19.46 8.57 -7.66
C TRP A 20 18.11 7.84 -7.55
N LEU A 21 18.02 6.60 -8.03
CA LEU A 21 16.82 5.77 -7.88
C LEU A 21 16.53 5.46 -6.40
N PHE A 22 17.55 5.12 -5.61
CA PHE A 22 17.39 4.88 -4.17
C PHE A 22 16.97 6.14 -3.42
N LEU A 23 17.55 7.30 -3.76
CA LEU A 23 17.14 8.59 -3.21
C LEU A 23 15.68 8.89 -3.54
N ALA A 24 15.26 8.73 -4.81
CA ALA A 24 13.89 8.98 -5.23
C ALA A 24 12.89 8.04 -4.53
N LEU A 25 13.22 6.74 -4.46
CA LEU A 25 12.38 5.74 -3.78
C LEU A 25 12.27 6.04 -2.28
N GLY A 26 13.38 6.37 -1.63
CA GLY A 26 13.43 6.74 -0.22
C GLY A 26 12.64 8.01 0.08
N SER A 27 12.79 9.04 -0.73
CA SER A 27 12.03 10.29 -0.60
C SER A 27 10.53 10.06 -0.80
N LEU A 28 10.13 9.31 -1.83
CA LEU A 28 8.72 9.03 -2.11
C LEU A 28 8.07 8.23 -0.97
N SER A 29 8.76 7.21 -0.45
CA SER A 29 8.31 6.44 0.71
C SER A 29 8.17 7.32 1.96
N ALA A 30 9.17 8.15 2.26
CA ALA A 30 9.13 9.06 3.40
C ALA A 30 7.98 10.06 3.31
N ILE A 31 7.73 10.63 2.12
CA ILE A 31 6.59 11.53 1.88
C ILE A 31 5.27 10.78 2.06
N GLY A 32 5.15 9.57 1.53
CA GLY A 32 3.96 8.73 1.69
C GLY A 32 3.64 8.47 3.16
N HIS A 33 4.64 8.06 3.95
CA HIS A 33 4.47 7.84 5.39
C HIS A 33 4.12 9.13 6.13
N ALA A 34 4.77 10.25 5.82
CA ALA A 34 4.44 11.54 6.42
C ALA A 34 2.99 11.96 6.11
N LEU A 35 2.52 11.74 4.88
CA LEU A 35 1.14 12.02 4.48
C LEU A 35 0.15 11.16 5.26
N THR A 36 0.45 9.86 5.43
CA THR A 36 -0.37 8.95 6.23
C THR A 36 -0.45 9.43 7.69
N ILE A 37 0.67 9.80 8.30
CA ILE A 37 0.70 10.34 9.68
C ILE A 37 -0.17 11.60 9.79
N VAL A 38 -0.11 12.49 8.80
CA VAL A 38 -0.95 13.68 8.76
C VAL A 38 -2.43 13.32 8.58
N ALA A 39 -2.76 12.34 7.73
CA ALA A 39 -4.13 11.87 7.52
C ALA A 39 -4.77 11.34 8.82
N PHE A 40 -4.01 10.62 9.65
CA PHE A 40 -4.45 10.18 10.98
C PHE A 40 -4.75 11.35 11.94
N ARG A 41 -4.16 12.53 11.74
CA ARG A 41 -4.45 13.72 12.56
C ARG A 41 -5.74 14.44 12.15
N PHE A 42 -6.18 14.28 10.90
CA PHE A 42 -7.34 15.00 10.35
C PHE A 42 -8.62 14.15 10.28
N ALA A 43 -8.53 12.83 10.32
CA ALA A 43 -9.68 11.94 10.23
C ALA A 43 -9.63 10.85 11.33
N GLU A 44 -10.77 10.64 12.00
CA GLU A 44 -10.94 9.56 12.99
C GLU A 44 -10.63 8.19 12.38
N ALA A 45 -10.08 7.27 13.18
CA ALA A 45 -9.63 5.94 12.74
C ALA A 45 -10.68 5.17 11.90
N SER A 46 -11.98 5.38 12.17
CA SER A 46 -13.08 4.78 11.41
C SER A 46 -13.16 5.23 9.95
N ARG A 47 -12.66 6.41 9.58
CA ARG A 47 -12.57 6.86 8.18
C ARG A 47 -11.33 6.37 7.46
N LEU A 48 -10.28 5.98 8.20
CA LEU A 48 -9.06 5.41 7.61
C LEU A 48 -9.15 3.91 7.36
N ALA A 49 -10.00 3.18 8.11
CA ALA A 49 -10.17 1.74 7.91
C ALA A 49 -10.48 1.34 6.44
N PRO A 50 -11.40 2.03 5.72
CA PRO A 50 -11.62 1.77 4.29
C PRO A 50 -10.39 2.04 3.41
N MET A 51 -9.57 3.02 3.77
CA MET A 51 -8.38 3.41 3.00
C MET A 51 -7.32 2.30 3.03
N VAL A 52 -7.12 1.68 4.20
CA VAL A 52 -6.20 0.54 4.38
C VAL A 52 -6.65 -0.67 3.55
N TYR A 53 -7.96 -0.94 3.47
CA TYR A 53 -8.44 -2.04 2.63
C TYR A 53 -8.21 -1.79 1.13
N VAL A 54 -8.36 -0.56 0.68
CA VAL A 54 -8.04 -0.18 -0.70
C VAL A 54 -6.54 -0.26 -0.96
N GLU A 55 -5.71 0.12 0.01
CA GLU A 55 -4.25 -0.05 -0.07
C GLU A 55 -3.86 -1.52 -0.29
N ILE A 56 -4.48 -2.46 0.42
CA ILE A 56 -4.26 -3.89 0.21
C ILE A 56 -4.60 -4.29 -1.23
N LEU A 57 -5.76 -3.87 -1.75
CA LEU A 57 -6.16 -4.18 -3.13
C LEU A 57 -5.17 -3.64 -4.17
N VAL A 58 -4.77 -2.38 -4.03
CA VAL A 58 -3.80 -1.74 -4.94
C VAL A 58 -2.44 -2.41 -4.83
N THR A 59 -2.00 -2.74 -3.62
CA THR A 59 -0.71 -3.42 -3.39
C THR A 59 -0.70 -4.81 -4.01
N THR A 60 -1.76 -5.60 -3.83
CA THR A 60 -1.90 -6.91 -4.49
C THR A 60 -1.93 -6.76 -6.01
N PHE A 61 -2.65 -5.78 -6.54
CA PHE A 61 -2.72 -5.54 -7.98
C PHE A 61 -1.38 -5.14 -8.59
N VAL A 62 -0.66 -4.21 -7.94
CA VAL A 62 0.69 -3.80 -8.35
C VAL A 62 1.68 -4.95 -8.20
N GLY A 63 1.56 -5.74 -7.13
CA GLY A 63 2.33 -6.97 -6.90
C GLY A 63 2.21 -7.94 -8.07
N TYR A 64 0.97 -8.23 -8.48
CA TYR A 64 0.68 -9.05 -9.64
C TYR A 64 1.24 -8.45 -10.94
N LEU A 65 1.10 -7.14 -11.16
CA LEU A 65 1.45 -6.51 -12.44
C LEU A 65 2.97 -6.30 -12.62
N VAL A 66 3.69 -5.99 -11.55
CA VAL A 66 5.13 -5.67 -11.57
C VAL A 66 5.99 -6.92 -11.32
N PHE A 67 5.55 -7.78 -10.39
CA PHE A 67 6.33 -8.95 -9.96
C PHE A 67 5.77 -10.28 -10.47
N SER A 68 4.65 -10.26 -11.23
CA SER A 68 3.94 -11.47 -11.68
C SER A 68 3.55 -12.40 -10.51
N GLU A 69 3.35 -11.83 -9.32
CA GLU A 69 2.98 -12.58 -8.13
C GLU A 69 1.48 -12.88 -8.16
N VAL A 70 1.14 -14.14 -8.42
CA VAL A 70 -0.25 -14.57 -8.55
C VAL A 70 -0.89 -14.61 -7.16
N PRO A 71 -1.95 -13.81 -6.90
CA PRO A 71 -2.63 -13.83 -5.61
C PRO A 71 -3.31 -15.18 -5.38
N ASP A 72 -3.19 -15.70 -4.16
CA ASP A 72 -3.81 -16.96 -3.75
C ASP A 72 -5.35 -16.82 -3.62
N GLY A 73 -6.06 -17.95 -3.59
CA GLY A 73 -7.52 -18.00 -3.48
C GLY A 73 -8.05 -17.20 -2.28
N TYR A 74 -7.35 -17.20 -1.14
CA TYR A 74 -7.70 -16.39 0.02
C TYR A 74 -7.57 -14.88 -0.23
N THR A 75 -6.57 -14.45 -1.00
CA THR A 75 -6.37 -13.04 -1.36
C THR A 75 -7.50 -12.57 -2.28
N ILE A 76 -7.92 -13.40 -3.24
CA ILE A 76 -9.05 -13.09 -4.12
C ILE A 76 -10.36 -13.01 -3.31
N LEU A 77 -10.59 -13.96 -2.40
CA LEU A 77 -11.77 -13.96 -1.52
C LEU A 77 -11.81 -12.72 -0.62
N GLY A 78 -10.68 -12.39 0.03
CA GLY A 78 -10.55 -11.20 0.86
C GLY A 78 -10.76 -9.92 0.04
N GLY A 79 -10.17 -9.84 -1.16
CA GLY A 79 -10.37 -8.71 -2.06
C GLY A 79 -11.82 -8.53 -2.51
N GLY A 80 -12.51 -9.63 -2.81
CA GLY A 80 -13.95 -9.62 -3.09
C GLY A 80 -14.77 -9.08 -1.92
N LEU A 81 -14.47 -9.50 -0.69
CA LEU A 81 -15.14 -9.02 0.51
C LEU A 81 -14.93 -7.51 0.73
N ILE A 82 -13.72 -7.00 0.47
CA ILE A 82 -13.41 -5.56 0.54
C ILE A 82 -14.26 -4.78 -0.47
N VAL A 83 -14.36 -5.25 -1.71
CA VAL A 83 -15.17 -4.60 -2.76
C VAL A 83 -16.65 -4.58 -2.38
N VAL A 84 -17.18 -5.70 -1.88
CA VAL A 84 -18.57 -5.77 -1.40
C VAL A 84 -18.81 -4.83 -0.23
N GLY A 85 -17.90 -4.80 0.76
CA GLY A 85 -18.00 -3.89 1.91
C GLY A 85 -17.99 -2.41 1.49
N GLY A 86 -17.14 -2.04 0.52
CA GLY A 86 -17.12 -0.70 -0.06
C GLY A 86 -18.41 -0.34 -0.78
N TYR A 87 -18.96 -1.26 -1.58
CA TYR A 87 -20.24 -1.08 -2.27
C TYR A 87 -21.40 -0.89 -1.29
N VAL A 88 -21.46 -1.72 -0.24
CA VAL A 88 -22.47 -1.61 0.82
C VAL A 88 -22.33 -0.28 1.57
N SER A 89 -21.11 0.17 1.90
CA SER A 89 -20.88 1.45 2.58
C SER A 89 -21.36 2.66 1.76
N LEU A 90 -21.20 2.63 0.43
CA LEU A 90 -21.74 3.66 -0.46
C LEU A 90 -23.27 3.66 -0.51
N GLY A 91 -23.89 2.49 -0.44
CA GLY A 91 -25.34 2.33 -0.42
C GLY A 91 -26.02 2.81 0.87
N ILE A 92 -25.29 2.85 2.01
CA ILE A 92 -25.87 3.18 3.32
C ILE A 92 -25.64 4.64 3.73
N ARG A 93 -25.31 5.58 2.82
CA ARG A 93 -25.18 7.00 3.21
C ARG A 93 -26.46 7.47 3.92
N PRO A 94 -26.46 7.70 5.25
CA PRO A 94 -27.61 8.30 5.90
C PRO A 94 -27.66 9.72 5.34
N VAL A 95 -28.77 10.08 4.71
CA VAL A 95 -29.04 11.46 4.31
C VAL A 95 -28.87 12.31 5.57
N VAL A 96 -27.72 12.99 5.68
CA VAL A 96 -27.49 13.98 6.72
C VAL A 96 -28.42 15.12 6.39
N ARG A 97 -29.59 15.09 7.05
CA ARG A 97 -30.64 16.10 6.93
C ARG A 97 -30.07 17.41 7.47
N GLY A 98 -29.69 18.31 6.57
CA GLY A 98 -29.38 19.68 6.94
C GLY A 98 -30.61 20.30 7.60
N SER A 99 -30.51 20.62 8.88
CA SER A 99 -31.41 21.54 9.55
C SER A 99 -30.92 22.96 9.29
N SER A 100 -31.76 23.72 8.59
CA SER A 100 -32.05 25.17 8.73
C SER A 100 -30.93 26.12 9.10
#